data_AF-A0A945GF42-F1
#
_entry.id   AF-A0A945GF42-F1
#
_cell.length_a   1.000
_cell.length_b   1.000
_cell.length_c   1.000
_cell.angle_alpha   90.00
_cell.angle_beta   90.00
_cell.angle_gamma   90.00
#
_symmetry.space_group_name_H-M   'P 1'
#
loop_
_entity.id
_entity.type
_entity.pdbx_description
1 polymer ?
#
loop_
_entity_poly.entity_id
_entity_poly.type
_entity_poly.pdbx_seq_one_letter_code
_entity_poly.pdbx_strand_id
1 'polypeptide(L)'
;MNTMRLLFEPFFNYWNHRLSWFLDSKWYEILFGLTVFISPLAQFPQLLKAINASSVEGISVETYVLLIYNFSIITLYGVKQRDWRIFLAMGIGLIEFILIVVITMIRGGSFLGFTL
;
A
#
# COMPACT_ATOMS: atom_id res chain seq x y z
N MET A 1 -11.29 21.43 -14.81
CA MET A 1 -10.20 20.59 -14.25
C MET A 1 -8.89 21.36 -13.99
N ASN A 2 -8.91 22.70 -13.84
CA ASN A 2 -7.68 23.53 -13.71
C ASN A 2 -7.51 24.25 -12.37
N THR A 3 -8.56 24.41 -11.56
CA THR A 3 -8.49 25.27 -10.35
C THR A 3 -7.70 24.65 -9.20
N MET A 4 -7.83 23.34 -8.95
CA MET A 4 -7.03 22.68 -7.90
C MET A 4 -5.54 22.65 -8.24
N ARG A 5 -5.19 22.44 -9.51
CA ARG A 5 -3.78 22.43 -9.94
C ARG A 5 -3.13 23.78 -9.66
N LEU A 6 -3.79 24.89 -9.99
CA LEU A 6 -3.28 26.24 -9.75
C LEU A 6 -3.07 26.56 -8.25
N LEU A 7 -3.84 25.94 -7.35
CA LEU A 7 -3.68 26.13 -5.90
C LEU A 7 -2.47 25.39 -5.34
N PHE A 8 -2.23 24.16 -5.79
CA PHE A 8 -1.18 23.31 -5.21
C PHE A 8 0.14 23.34 -5.97
N GLU A 9 0.14 23.68 -7.25
CA GLU A 9 1.35 23.71 -8.09
C GLU A 9 2.43 24.67 -7.54
N PRO A 10 2.13 25.90 -7.07
CA PRO A 10 3.14 26.76 -6.42
C PRO A 10 3.72 26.13 -5.15
N PHE A 11 2.89 25.47 -4.35
CA PHE A 11 3.31 24.79 -3.12
C PHE A 11 4.24 23.62 -3.42
N PHE A 12 3.87 22.74 -4.37
CA PHE A 12 4.72 21.62 -4.76
C PHE A 12 6.02 22.09 -5.41
N ASN A 13 5.98 23.13 -6.25
CA ASN A 13 7.18 23.69 -6.86
C ASN A 13 8.14 24.28 -5.82
N TYR A 14 7.61 24.97 -4.81
CA TYR A 14 8.41 25.49 -3.70
C TYR A 14 9.17 24.36 -2.98
N TRP A 15 8.48 23.28 -2.60
CA TRP A 15 9.10 22.15 -1.92
C TRP A 15 10.04 21.36 -2.81
N ASN A 16 9.67 21.13 -4.07
CA ASN A 16 10.53 20.45 -5.03
C ASN A 16 11.85 21.20 -5.21
N HIS A 17 11.80 22.54 -5.34
CA HIS A 17 13.01 23.33 -5.44
C HIS A 17 13.87 23.30 -4.16
N ARG A 18 13.25 23.33 -2.98
CA ARG A 18 13.96 23.27 -1.69
C ARG A 18 14.61 21.91 -1.42
N LEU A 19 14.01 20.84 -1.92
CA LEU A 19 14.43 19.46 -1.64
C LEU A 19 15.11 18.79 -2.84
N SER A 20 15.22 19.46 -4.00
CA SER A 20 15.77 18.89 -5.23
C SER A 20 17.17 18.31 -5.04
N TRP A 21 18.02 18.99 -4.24
CA TRP A 21 19.36 18.50 -3.91
C TRP A 21 19.35 17.08 -3.32
N PHE A 22 18.28 16.71 -2.61
CA PHE A 22 18.07 15.37 -2.06
C PHE A 22 17.23 14.50 -3.00
N LEU A 23 16.10 15.00 -3.50
CA LEU A 23 15.16 14.24 -4.34
C LEU A 23 15.79 13.78 -5.67
N ASP A 24 16.72 14.56 -6.22
CA ASP A 24 17.45 14.22 -7.45
C ASP A 24 18.74 13.42 -7.18
N SER A 25 19.01 13.07 -5.91
CA SER A 25 20.22 12.35 -5.51
C SER A 25 20.05 10.84 -5.64
N LYS A 26 21.15 10.13 -5.91
CA LYS A 26 21.20 8.66 -5.88
C LYS A 26 20.78 8.08 -4.52
N TRP A 27 21.00 8.82 -3.44
CA TRP A 27 20.60 8.40 -2.09
C TRP A 27 19.08 8.32 -1.97
N TYR A 28 18.36 9.30 -2.52
CA TYR A 28 16.91 9.26 -2.55
C TYR A 28 16.40 8.06 -3.36
N GLU A 29 16.97 7.78 -4.54
CA GLU A 29 16.56 6.63 -5.34
C GLU A 29 16.71 5.29 -4.60
N ILE A 30 17.80 5.13 -3.84
CA ILE A 30 18.05 3.95 -3.00
C ILE A 30 17.04 3.89 -1.86
N LEU A 31 16.88 4.98 -1.10
CA LEU A 31 15.96 5.03 0.03
C LEU A 31 14.52 4.80 -0.40
N PHE A 32 14.08 5.47 -1.46
CA PHE A 32 12.78 5.28 -2.07
C PHE A 32 12.58 3.82 -2.49
N GLY A 33 13.56 3.24 -3.19
CA GLY A 33 13.53 1.84 -3.58
C GLY A 33 13.34 0.90 -2.38
N LEU A 34 14.08 1.11 -1.29
CA LEU A 34 13.92 0.33 -0.05
C LEU A 34 12.55 0.55 0.59
N THR A 35 12.11 1.81 0.72
CA THR A 35 10.83 2.17 1.33
C THR A 35 9.65 1.51 0.62
N VAL A 36 9.69 1.43 -0.71
CA VAL A 36 8.66 0.77 -1.51
C VAL A 36 8.46 -0.69 -1.08
N PHE A 37 9.53 -1.42 -0.75
CA PHE A 37 9.46 -2.81 -0.26
C PHE A 37 9.18 -2.93 1.25
N ILE A 38 9.41 -1.89 2.05
CA ILE A 38 9.08 -1.91 3.48
C ILE A 38 7.57 -2.08 3.69
N SER A 39 6.73 -1.49 2.82
CA SER A 39 5.27 -1.57 2.95
C SER A 39 4.72 -3.00 2.99
N PRO A 40 4.97 -3.88 2.00
CA PRO A 40 4.55 -5.28 2.11
C PRO A 40 5.25 -6.03 3.26
N LEU A 41 6.55 -5.80 3.49
CA LEU A 41 7.27 -6.47 4.59
C LEU A 41 6.69 -6.15 5.98
N ALA A 42 6.23 -4.92 6.19
CA ALA A 42 5.59 -4.49 7.43
C ALA A 42 4.23 -5.16 7.65
N GLN A 43 3.60 -5.63 6.57
CA GLN A 43 2.30 -6.29 6.61
C GLN A 43 2.39 -7.80 6.83
N PHE A 44 3.52 -8.42 6.46
CA PHE A 44 3.75 -9.84 6.65
C PHE A 44 3.46 -10.38 8.06
N PRO A 45 3.82 -9.71 9.18
CA PRO A 45 3.45 -10.15 10.52
C PRO A 45 1.94 -10.23 10.75
N GLN A 46 1.17 -9.37 10.10
CA GLN A 46 -0.28 -9.37 10.21
C GLN A 46 -0.92 -10.51 9.43
N LEU A 47 -0.33 -10.89 8.28
CA LEU A 47 -0.68 -12.14 7.60
C LEU A 47 -0.38 -13.36 8.49
N LEU A 48 0.80 -13.39 9.12
CA LEU A 48 1.13 -14.46 10.07
C LEU A 48 0.17 -14.52 11.25
N LYS A 49 -0.30 -13.37 11.76
CA LYS A 49 -1.33 -13.33 12.80
C LYS A 49 -2.66 -13.87 12.29
N ALA A 50 -3.11 -13.51 11.09
CA ALA A 50 -4.33 -14.05 10.50
C ALA A 50 -4.27 -15.59 10.40
N ILE A 51 -3.10 -16.15 10.06
CA ILE A 51 -2.88 -17.60 9.97
C ILE A 51 -2.84 -18.26 11.36
N ASN A 52 -2.04 -17.73 12.28
CA ASN A 52 -1.61 -18.47 13.48
C ASN A 52 -2.29 -18.04 14.78
N ALA A 53 -2.94 -16.87 14.85
CA ALA A 53 -3.58 -16.41 16.07
C ALA A 53 -4.75 -17.34 16.46
N SER A 54 -5.10 -17.42 17.74
CA SER A 54 -6.25 -18.23 18.20
C SER A 54 -7.60 -17.68 17.70
N SER A 55 -7.71 -16.36 17.52
CA SER A 55 -8.89 -15.68 17.01
C SER A 55 -8.51 -14.59 16.01
N VAL A 56 -9.42 -14.28 15.08
CA VAL A 56 -9.30 -13.24 14.06
C VAL A 56 -10.30 -12.08 14.23
N GLU A 57 -11.06 -12.05 15.34
CA GLU A 57 -12.09 -11.03 15.59
C GLU A 57 -11.56 -9.59 15.58
N GLY A 58 -10.26 -9.39 15.88
CA GLY A 58 -9.62 -8.07 15.83
C GLY A 58 -9.20 -7.62 14.43
N ILE A 59 -9.42 -8.42 13.38
CA ILE A 59 -9.01 -8.12 12.02
C ILE A 59 -10.21 -7.58 11.23
N SER A 60 -10.21 -6.26 10.99
CA SER A 60 -11.23 -5.58 10.17
C SER A 60 -11.09 -5.96 8.68
N VAL A 61 -12.03 -6.76 8.17
CA VAL A 61 -12.02 -7.22 6.77
C VAL A 61 -12.20 -6.04 5.80
N GLU A 62 -13.04 -5.08 6.16
CA GLU A 62 -13.34 -3.87 5.39
C GLU A 62 -12.09 -3.05 5.14
N THR A 63 -11.24 -2.91 6.17
CA THR A 63 -9.94 -2.24 6.05
C THR A 63 -9.10 -2.91 4.97
N TYR A 64 -9.04 -4.24 4.95
CA TYR A 64 -8.27 -4.97 3.97
C TYR A 64 -8.86 -4.93 2.56
N VAL A 65 -10.18 -4.89 2.42
CA VAL A 65 -10.83 -4.69 1.11
C VAL A 65 -10.45 -3.32 0.52
N LEU A 66 -10.46 -2.26 1.33
CA LEU A 66 -10.01 -0.93 0.89
C LEU A 66 -8.52 -0.92 0.52
N LEU A 67 -7.69 -1.63 1.28
CA LEU A 67 -6.26 -1.76 0.99
C LEU A 67 -6.00 -2.55 -0.29
N ILE A 68 -6.78 -3.60 -0.57
CA ILE A 68 -6.74 -4.35 -1.84
C ILE A 68 -7.03 -3.42 -3.01
N TYR A 69 -8.08 -2.60 -2.92
CA TYR A 69 -8.40 -1.61 -3.95
C TYR A 69 -7.23 -0.64 -4.15
N ASN A 70 -6.72 -0.05 -3.07
CA ASN A 70 -5.61 0.90 -3.14
C ASN A 70 -4.35 0.28 -3.77
N PHE A 71 -3.93 -0.89 -3.30
CA PHE A 71 -2.72 -1.56 -3.81
C PHE A 71 -2.90 -2.03 -5.25
N SER A 72 -4.11 -2.38 -5.68
CA SER A 72 -4.39 -2.68 -7.09
C SER A 72 -4.13 -1.47 -7.99
N ILE A 73 -4.63 -0.29 -7.59
CA ILE A 73 -4.41 0.95 -8.35
C ILE A 73 -2.93 1.35 -8.38
N ILE A 74 -2.22 1.25 -7.25
CA ILE A 74 -0.79 1.60 -7.19
C ILE A 74 0.06 0.60 -7.98
N THR A 75 -0.30 -0.70 -7.98
CA THR A 75 0.39 -1.71 -8.80
C THR A 75 0.29 -1.35 -10.28
N LEU A 76 -0.90 -0.99 -10.76
CA LEU A 76 -1.09 -0.52 -12.14
C LEU A 76 -0.37 0.80 -12.42
N TYR A 77 -0.29 1.69 -11.43
CA TYR A 77 0.51 2.91 -11.52
C TYR A 77 2.00 2.59 -11.71
N GLY A 78 2.53 1.57 -11.04
CA GLY A 78 3.91 1.08 -11.27
C GLY A 78 4.16 0.67 -12.72
N VAL A 79 3.21 -0.05 -13.33
CA VAL A 79 3.26 -0.39 -14.78
C VAL A 79 3.28 0.88 -15.63
N LYS A 80 2.38 1.82 -15.35
CA LYS A 80 2.29 3.10 -16.07
C LYS A 80 3.61 3.90 -16.00
N GLN A 81 4.26 3.92 -14.84
CA GLN A 81 5.52 4.62 -14.63
C GLN A 81 6.75 3.81 -15.06
N ARG A 82 6.58 2.57 -15.53
CA ARG A 82 7.66 1.62 -15.82
C ARG A 82 8.61 1.42 -14.63
N ASP A 83 8.12 1.59 -13.40
CA ASP A 83 8.88 1.30 -12.18
C ASP A 83 8.54 -0.10 -11.68
N TRP A 84 9.42 -1.04 -12.00
CA TRP A 84 9.26 -2.44 -11.61
C TRP A 84 9.26 -2.64 -10.09
N ARG A 85 9.90 -1.74 -9.32
CA ARG A 85 9.97 -1.84 -7.85
C ARG A 85 8.59 -1.59 -7.25
N ILE A 86 7.91 -0.54 -7.71
CA ILE A 86 6.53 -0.23 -7.28
C ILE A 86 5.60 -1.36 -7.69
N PHE A 87 5.69 -1.83 -8.93
CA PHE A 87 4.85 -2.93 -9.42
C PHE A 87 4.99 -4.19 -8.57
N LEU A 88 6.23 -4.65 -8.33
CA LEU A 88 6.46 -5.87 -7.54
C LEU A 88 6.07 -5.70 -6.08
N ALA A 89 6.50 -4.62 -5.42
CA ALA A 89 6.24 -4.45 -3.99
C ALA A 89 4.73 -4.32 -3.71
N MET A 90 4.01 -3.54 -4.50
CA MET A 90 2.57 -3.36 -4.33
C MET A 90 1.80 -4.62 -4.77
N GLY A 91 2.29 -5.34 -5.78
CA GLY A 91 1.73 -6.64 -6.17
C GLY A 91 1.87 -7.70 -5.08
N ILE A 92 3.03 -7.78 -4.40
CA ILE A 92 3.23 -8.69 -3.26
C ILE A 92 2.29 -8.31 -2.12
N GLY A 93 2.24 -7.03 -1.73
CA GLY A 93 1.33 -6.57 -0.68
C GLY A 93 -0.15 -6.81 -1.00
N LEU A 94 -0.53 -6.69 -2.27
CA LEU A 94 -1.88 -7.01 -2.75
C LEU A 94 -2.23 -8.48 -2.48
N ILE A 95 -1.31 -9.41 -2.79
CA ILE A 95 -1.49 -10.83 -2.51
C ILE A 95 -1.63 -11.07 -1.01
N GLU A 96 -0.79 -10.44 -0.19
CA GLU A 96 -0.87 -10.57 1.28
C GLU A 96 -2.23 -10.09 1.82
N PHE A 97 -2.75 -8.96 1.35
CA PHE A 97 -4.06 -8.47 1.79
C PHE A 97 -5.20 -9.39 1.35
N ILE A 98 -5.14 -9.93 0.12
CA ILE A 98 -6.11 -10.94 -0.34
C ILE A 98 -6.07 -12.16 0.57
N LEU A 99 -4.87 -12.67 0.89
CA LEU A 99 -4.72 -13.81 1.78
C LEU A 99 -5.27 -13.51 3.18
N ILE A 100 -5.01 -12.33 3.74
CA ILE A 100 -5.57 -11.92 5.03
C ILE A 100 -7.09 -11.95 5.00
N VAL A 101 -7.71 -11.35 3.98
CA VAL A 101 -9.17 -11.37 3.84
C VAL A 101 -9.69 -12.80 3.76
N VAL A 102 -9.13 -13.62 2.86
CA VAL A 102 -9.57 -15.01 2.66
C VAL A 102 -9.46 -15.82 3.96
N ILE A 103 -8.31 -15.74 4.65
CA ILE A 103 -8.08 -16.47 5.88
C ILE A 103 -9.02 -15.98 6.99
N THR A 104 -9.15 -14.67 7.17
CA THR A 104 -10.04 -14.10 8.19
C THR A 104 -11.48 -14.51 7.96
N MET A 105 -11.96 -14.49 6.70
CA MET A 105 -13.32 -14.93 6.36
C MET A 105 -13.54 -16.42 6.64
N ILE A 106 -12.60 -17.30 6.24
CA ILE A 106 -12.69 -18.75 6.51
C ILE A 106 -12.74 -19.03 8.02
N ARG A 107 -12.09 -18.19 8.82
CA ARG A 107 -11.99 -18.34 10.28
C ARG A 107 -13.13 -17.65 11.04
N GLY A 108 -14.22 -17.27 10.36
CA GLY A 108 -15.41 -16.70 10.97
C GLY A 108 -15.33 -15.19 11.22
N GLY A 109 -14.45 -14.48 10.52
CA GLY A 109 -14.42 -13.02 10.53
C GLY A 109 -15.71 -12.43 9.93
N SER A 110 -16.15 -11.30 10.48
CA SER A 110 -17.35 -10.61 10.00
C SER A 110 -17.01 -9.58 8.92
N PHE A 111 -17.86 -9.47 7.91
CA PHE A 111 -17.85 -8.36 6.96
C PHE A 111 -19.13 -7.55 7.12
N LEU A 112 -19.01 -6.26 7.44
CA LEU A 112 -20.09 -5.32 7.71
C LEU A 112 -21.04 -5.79 8.81
N GLY A 113 -20.50 -6.49 9.82
CA GLY A 113 -21.28 -7.07 10.92
C GLY A 113 -22.04 -8.36 10.55
N PHE A 114 -21.85 -8.88 9.34
CA PHE A 114 -22.34 -10.20 8.95
C PHE A 114 -21.21 -11.22 9.08
N THR A 115 -21.37 -12.18 9.99
CA THR A 115 -20.59 -13.43 9.99
C THR A 115 -21.10 -14.29 8.83
N LEU A 116 -20.19 -14.62 7.90
CA LEU A 116 -20.47 -15.55 6.80
C LEU A 116 -20.26 -17.01 7.25
#